data_AF-A0A914YH20-F1
#
_entry.id   AF-A0A914YH20-F1
#
_cell.length_a   1.000
_cell.length_b   1.000
_cell.length_c   1.000
_cell.angle_alpha   90.00
_cell.angle_beta   90.00
_cell.angle_gamma   90.00
#
_symmetry.space_group_name_H-M   'P 1'
#
loop_
_entity.id
_entity.type
_entity.pdbx_description
1 polymer ?
#
loop_
_entity_poly.entity_id
_entity_poly.type
_entity_poly.pdbx_seq_one_letter_code
_entity_poly.pdbx_strand_id
1 'polypeptide(L)'
;MIEVLFHVRKEKFVSYPSIVEELDLIEEEDQVCHLVHIISEDDKPLDPETGLNIFKYDPNFEETEKQYDEIRREIIGDADDSDDEEGEEDGAQPAAGEDGDEAEDTAKPLVSMKIVDMTEAEQAAFRRKVYLTIQSSLDFQEAAHKLIKNIYKPGIEVSSFF
;
A
#
# COMPACT_ATOMS: atom_id res chain seq x y z
N MET A 1 -26.29 -12.54 -26.07
CA MET A 1 -25.72 -11.19 -25.84
C MET A 1 -26.57 -10.35 -24.90
N ILE A 2 -27.85 -10.11 -25.18
CA ILE A 2 -28.71 -9.30 -24.28
C ILE A 2 -29.09 -10.02 -22.97
N GLU A 3 -29.27 -11.34 -23.02
CA GLU A 3 -29.59 -12.18 -21.85
C GLU A 3 -28.49 -12.13 -20.79
N VAL A 4 -27.22 -12.11 -21.22
CA VAL A 4 -26.06 -11.95 -20.32
C VAL A 4 -26.12 -10.59 -19.61
N LEU A 5 -26.47 -9.53 -20.34
CA LEU A 5 -26.63 -8.20 -19.76
C LEU A 5 -27.76 -8.17 -18.70
N PHE A 6 -28.86 -8.89 -18.94
CA PHE A 6 -29.92 -9.05 -17.95
C PHE A 6 -29.47 -9.82 -16.70
N HIS A 7 -28.61 -10.82 -16.84
CA HIS A 7 -28.01 -11.52 -15.70
C HIS A 7 -27.10 -10.59 -14.90
N VAL A 8 -26.19 -9.86 -15.54
CA VAL A 8 -25.29 -8.89 -14.87
C VAL A 8 -26.08 -7.80 -14.14
N ARG A 9 -27.16 -7.29 -14.75
CA ARG A 9 -28.06 -6.31 -14.11
C ARG A 9 -28.77 -6.90 -12.89
N LYS A 10 -29.22 -8.16 -12.94
CA LYS A 10 -29.84 -8.85 -11.79
C LYS A 10 -28.85 -9.02 -10.64
N GLU A 11 -27.60 -9.27 -10.98
CA GLU A 11 -26.47 -9.36 -10.03
C GLU A 11 -25.93 -7.99 -9.59
N LYS A 12 -26.58 -6.88 -9.98
CA LYS A 12 -26.19 -5.50 -9.63
C LYS A 12 -24.74 -5.16 -9.96
N PHE A 13 -24.20 -5.72 -11.04
CA PHE A 13 -22.83 -5.41 -11.51
C PHE A 13 -21.72 -5.74 -10.50
N VAL A 14 -21.92 -6.71 -9.59
CA VAL A 14 -20.90 -7.07 -8.57
C VAL A 14 -19.53 -7.39 -9.16
N SER A 15 -19.48 -8.05 -10.32
CA SER A 15 -18.21 -8.37 -11.01
C SER A 15 -17.60 -7.19 -11.79
N TYR A 16 -18.29 -6.05 -11.87
CA TYR A 16 -17.89 -4.86 -12.62
C TYR A 16 -18.04 -3.62 -11.71
N PRO A 17 -17.17 -3.47 -10.70
CA PRO A 17 -17.19 -2.30 -9.84
C PRO A 17 -16.93 -1.02 -10.65
N SER A 18 -17.53 0.10 -10.23
CA SER A 18 -17.39 1.38 -10.94
C SER A 18 -15.96 1.92 -10.91
N ILE A 19 -15.26 1.72 -9.81
CA ILE A 19 -13.85 2.07 -9.61
C ILE A 19 -13.21 0.88 -8.90
N VAL A 20 -12.02 0.46 -9.34
CA VAL A 20 -11.24 -0.56 -8.64
C VAL A 20 -10.55 0.10 -7.46
N GLU A 21 -10.55 -0.52 -6.28
CA GLU A 21 -10.02 0.10 -5.04
C GLU A 21 -8.58 0.61 -5.18
N GLU A 22 -7.72 -0.10 -5.93
CA GLU A 22 -6.34 0.31 -6.20
C GLU A 22 -6.20 1.56 -7.09
N LEU A 23 -7.27 1.94 -7.79
CA LEU A 23 -7.31 3.08 -8.71
C LEU A 23 -8.02 4.30 -8.13
N ASP A 24 -8.54 4.21 -6.89
CA ASP A 24 -9.21 5.31 -6.20
C ASP A 24 -8.18 6.22 -5.50
N LEU A 25 -7.48 7.03 -6.29
CA LEU A 25 -6.31 7.82 -5.86
C LEU A 25 -6.59 9.32 -5.71
N ILE A 26 -7.73 9.80 -6.20
CA ILE A 26 -8.03 11.23 -6.32
C ILE A 26 -9.34 11.53 -5.60
N GLU A 27 -9.30 12.50 -4.69
CA GLU A 27 -10.48 12.97 -3.96
C GLU A 27 -11.55 13.53 -4.91
N GLU A 28 -12.83 13.37 -4.58
CA GLU A 28 -13.94 13.80 -5.46
C GLU A 28 -13.91 15.31 -5.76
N GLU A 29 -13.37 16.13 -4.85
CA GLU A 29 -13.26 17.58 -4.99
C GLU A 29 -12.23 18.00 -6.06
N ASP A 30 -11.19 17.18 -6.27
CA ASP A 30 -10.10 17.44 -7.21
C ASP A 30 -10.36 16.85 -8.61
N GLN A 31 -11.45 16.10 -8.79
CA GLN A 31 -11.79 15.46 -10.07
C GLN A 31 -12.38 16.46 -11.08
N VAL A 32 -11.64 16.69 -12.18
CA VAL A 32 -12.11 17.53 -13.29
C VAL A 32 -12.84 16.70 -14.36
N CYS A 33 -14.17 16.73 -14.33
CA CYS A 33 -15.02 16.03 -15.29
C CYS A 33 -15.25 16.83 -16.59
N HIS A 34 -14.67 16.37 -17.69
CA HIS A 34 -14.82 17.01 -19.01
C HIS A 34 -16.08 16.51 -19.74
N LEU A 35 -16.93 17.43 -20.22
CA LEU A 35 -18.10 17.10 -21.04
C LEU A 35 -17.72 17.07 -22.53
N VAL A 36 -17.35 15.89 -23.02
CA VAL A 36 -17.00 15.70 -24.44
C VAL A 36 -18.18 15.09 -25.18
N HIS A 37 -18.67 15.80 -26.20
CA HIS A 37 -19.72 15.29 -27.08
C HIS A 37 -19.13 14.48 -28.24
N ILE A 38 -19.78 13.36 -28.58
CA ILE A 38 -19.41 12.51 -29.73
C ILE A 38 -19.62 13.26 -31.05
N ILE A 39 -20.65 14.09 -31.09
CA ILE A 39 -20.98 14.97 -32.22
C ILE A 39 -20.81 16.39 -31.70
N SER A 40 -19.78 17.09 -32.17
CA SER A 40 -19.63 18.51 -31.88
C SER A 40 -20.76 19.32 -32.52
N GLU A 41 -21.12 20.48 -31.97
CA GLU A 41 -22.14 21.37 -32.55
C GLU A 41 -21.88 21.76 -34.02
N ASP A 42 -20.61 21.67 -34.43
CA ASP A 42 -20.11 22.00 -35.78
C ASP A 42 -19.93 20.77 -36.70
N ASP A 43 -20.34 19.55 -36.32
CA ASP A 43 -20.07 18.30 -37.05
C ASP A 43 -18.59 18.04 -37.38
N LYS A 44 -17.67 18.68 -36.66
CA LYS A 44 -16.22 18.49 -36.81
C LYS A 44 -15.74 17.38 -35.88
N PRO A 45 -14.85 16.48 -36.35
CA PRO A 45 -14.19 15.55 -35.45
C PRO A 45 -13.36 16.33 -34.42
N LEU A 46 -13.30 15.80 -33.19
CA LEU A 46 -12.38 16.30 -32.17
C LEU A 46 -10.94 16.20 -32.72
N ASP A 47 -10.15 17.27 -32.57
CA ASP A 47 -8.76 17.25 -32.99
C ASP A 47 -7.95 16.36 -32.03
N PRO A 48 -7.33 15.26 -32.50
CA PRO A 48 -6.51 14.40 -31.66
C PRO A 48 -5.12 14.98 -31.37
N GLU A 49 -4.78 16.17 -31.90
CA GLU A 49 -3.52 16.88 -31.68
C GLU A 49 -2.26 16.00 -31.87
N THR A 50 -2.33 15.06 -32.82
CA THR A 50 -1.29 14.02 -33.01
C THR A 50 0.11 14.62 -33.32
N GLY A 51 0.16 15.88 -33.73
CA GLY A 51 1.39 16.62 -33.93
C GLY A 51 2.21 16.86 -32.67
N LEU A 52 1.65 16.71 -31.46
CA LEU A 52 2.37 16.79 -30.19
C LEU A 52 3.20 15.53 -29.90
N ASN A 53 2.87 14.38 -30.50
CA ASN A 53 3.62 13.13 -30.34
C ASN A 53 4.95 13.10 -31.11
N ILE A 54 5.26 14.15 -31.89
CA ILE A 54 6.45 14.23 -32.72
C ILE A 54 7.35 15.32 -32.16
N PHE A 55 8.60 14.97 -31.88
CA PHE A 55 9.60 15.94 -31.44
C PHE A 55 9.77 17.06 -32.46
N LYS A 56 9.63 18.30 -31.98
CA LYS A 56 9.84 19.52 -32.73
C LYS A 56 10.77 20.42 -31.93
N TYR A 57 11.57 21.20 -32.65
CA TYR A 57 12.41 22.20 -32.01
C TYR A 57 11.54 23.33 -31.44
N ASP A 58 11.70 23.61 -30.16
CA ASP A 58 11.06 24.73 -29.48
C ASP A 58 12.06 25.90 -29.33
N PRO A 59 11.82 27.06 -29.97
CA PRO A 59 12.64 28.26 -29.77
C PRO A 59 12.65 28.78 -28.33
N ASN A 60 11.61 28.51 -27.55
CA ASN A 60 11.40 29.02 -26.20
C ASN A 60 11.58 27.92 -25.13
N PHE A 61 12.32 26.87 -25.45
CA PHE A 61 12.54 25.71 -24.58
C PHE A 61 12.93 26.11 -23.13
N GLU A 62 13.86 27.06 -22.97
CA GLU A 62 14.31 27.51 -21.64
C GLU A 62 13.22 28.17 -20.78
N GLU A 63 12.20 28.78 -21.40
CA GLU A 63 11.07 29.38 -20.68
C GLU A 63 10.01 28.33 -20.35
N THR A 64 9.69 27.45 -21.30
CA THR A 64 8.72 26.36 -21.13
C THR A 64 9.17 25.38 -20.04
N GLU A 65 10.44 25.01 -20.00
CA GLU A 65 10.98 24.13 -18.95
C GLU A 65 10.86 24.74 -17.56
N LYS A 66 11.15 26.05 -17.41
CA LYS A 66 11.00 26.74 -16.12
C LYS A 66 9.54 26.76 -15.65
N GLN A 67 8.60 27.01 -16.55
CA GLN A 67 7.17 26.95 -16.23
C GLN A 67 6.74 25.54 -15.82
N TYR A 68 7.26 24.52 -16.50
CA TYR A 68 7.00 23.14 -16.13
C TYR A 68 7.57 22.78 -14.76
N ASP A 69 8.80 23.23 -14.45
CA ASP A 69 9.44 23.03 -13.14
C ASP A 69 8.66 23.69 -12.00
N GLU A 70 8.12 24.89 -12.23
CA GLU A 70 7.25 25.60 -11.28
C GLU A 70 5.96 24.81 -11.01
N ILE A 71 5.27 24.34 -12.07
CA ILE A 71 4.04 23.55 -11.95
C ILE A 71 4.32 22.19 -11.30
N ARG A 72 5.43 21.53 -11.66
CA ARG A 72 5.86 20.26 -11.07
C ARG A 72 6.03 20.40 -9.56
N ARG A 73 6.67 21.49 -9.12
CA ARG A 73 6.86 21.80 -7.70
C ARG A 73 5.54 22.08 -6.99
N GLU A 74 4.60 22.74 -7.64
CA GLU A 74 3.27 23.00 -7.07
C GLU A 74 2.47 21.71 -6.86
N ILE A 75 2.48 20.79 -7.83
CA ILE A 75 1.65 19.57 -7.81
C ILE A 75 2.28 18.44 -6.97
N ILE A 76 3.59 18.22 -7.11
CA ILE A 76 4.28 17.06 -6.50
C ILE A 76 5.08 17.48 -5.26
N GLY A 77 5.43 18.76 -5.12
CA GLY A 77 6.41 19.25 -4.16
C GLY A 77 7.84 19.27 -4.73
N ASP A 78 8.77 19.88 -4.00
CA ASP A 78 10.19 19.75 -4.33
C ASP A 78 10.69 18.35 -3.93
N ALA A 79 11.44 17.71 -4.83
CA ALA A 79 12.12 16.44 -4.53
C ALA A 79 13.23 16.58 -3.48
N ASP A 80 13.49 17.80 -3.00
CA ASP A 80 14.44 18.13 -1.94
C ASP A 80 13.76 18.26 -0.56
N ASP A 81 12.42 18.22 -0.51
CA ASP A 81 11.63 18.20 0.73
C ASP A 81 11.11 16.78 1.05
N SER A 82 11.42 15.80 0.18
CA SER A 82 11.44 14.39 0.56
C SER A 82 12.74 14.12 1.31
N ASP A 83 12.64 14.09 2.63
CA ASP A 83 13.61 13.56 3.60
C ASP A 83 13.82 12.05 3.40
N ASP A 84 14.15 11.67 2.16
CA ASP A 84 14.51 10.32 1.73
C ASP A 84 16.03 10.32 1.58
N GLU A 85 16.71 10.14 2.72
CA GLU A 85 18.09 9.68 2.78
C GLU A 85 18.18 8.26 2.15
N GLU A 86 18.02 8.16 0.83
CA GLU A 86 18.50 6.99 0.09
C GLU A 86 20.01 7.14 -0.11
N GLY A 87 20.75 6.31 0.62
CA GLY A 87 22.19 6.32 0.70
C GLY A 87 22.89 6.16 -0.66
N GLU A 88 23.62 7.21 -1.03
CA GLU A 88 24.82 7.05 -1.84
C GLU A 88 25.94 6.47 -0.96
N GLU A 89 26.15 5.16 -1.07
CA GLU A 89 27.38 4.50 -0.66
C GLU A 89 28.51 4.94 -1.62
N ASP A 90 29.09 6.12 -1.42
CA ASP A 90 30.41 6.46 -1.95
C ASP A 90 31.40 6.69 -0.80
N GLY A 91 32.35 5.77 -0.70
CA GLY A 91 33.31 5.70 0.38
C GLY A 91 34.37 6.80 0.29
N ALA A 92 34.20 7.86 1.07
CA ALA A 92 35.29 8.78 1.38
C ALA A 92 35.16 9.38 2.79
N GLN A 93 35.82 8.74 3.75
CA GLN A 93 36.18 9.35 5.03
C GLN A 93 37.10 10.56 4.77
N PRO A 94 36.86 11.72 5.41
CA PRO A 94 37.69 12.02 6.57
C PRO A 94 36.95 12.73 7.73
N ALA A 95 37.50 12.52 8.91
CA ALA A 95 37.05 12.99 10.21
C ALA A 95 37.40 14.47 10.51
N ALA A 96 36.46 15.17 11.16
CA ALA A 96 36.61 16.24 12.16
C ALA A 96 35.18 16.81 12.38
N GLY A 97 34.60 17.02 13.56
CA GLY A 97 35.08 17.19 14.93
C GLY A 97 34.32 18.40 15.53
N GLU A 98 33.66 18.20 16.69
CA GLU A 98 32.98 19.19 17.57
C GLU A 98 31.68 19.84 17.07
N ASP A 99 30.68 20.23 17.86
CA ASP A 99 30.19 20.03 19.25
C ASP A 99 28.90 20.90 19.31
N GLY A 100 27.87 20.54 20.07
CA GLY A 100 26.71 21.44 20.25
C GLY A 100 25.37 20.78 20.56
N ASP A 101 25.11 20.61 21.86
CA ASP A 101 23.80 20.42 22.50
C ASP A 101 22.70 21.32 21.91
N GLU A 102 21.48 20.79 21.74
CA GLU A 102 20.32 21.17 22.58
C GLU A 102 19.09 20.28 22.28
N ALA A 103 18.43 19.89 23.35
CA ALA A 103 17.25 19.02 23.36
C ALA A 103 15.97 19.80 23.04
N GLU A 104 15.09 19.22 22.20
CA GLU A 104 13.65 19.39 22.42
C GLU A 104 12.84 18.18 21.93
N ASP A 105 11.98 17.74 22.85
CA ASP A 105 11.16 16.55 22.88
C ASP A 105 9.89 16.76 22.06
N THR A 106 9.77 16.10 20.90
CA THR A 106 8.47 15.94 20.21
C THR A 106 8.32 14.52 19.67
N ALA A 107 7.36 13.81 20.24
CA ALA A 107 7.07 12.40 20.06
C ALA A 107 6.75 12.03 18.59
N LYS A 108 7.70 11.34 17.95
CA LYS A 108 7.49 10.63 16.67
C LYS A 108 6.73 9.31 16.91
N PRO A 109 5.78 8.91 16.03
CA PRO A 109 5.01 7.67 16.20
C PRO A 109 5.96 6.48 16.14
N LEU A 110 5.79 5.57 17.10
CA LEU A 110 6.60 4.38 17.30
C LEU A 110 6.70 3.54 16.02
N VAL A 111 7.85 3.62 15.35
CA VAL A 111 8.35 2.60 14.45
C VAL A 111 8.17 1.26 15.17
N SER A 112 7.43 0.34 14.56
CA SER A 112 7.20 -0.99 15.13
C SER A 112 8.53 -1.75 15.19
N MET A 113 9.29 -1.53 16.25
CA MET A 113 10.43 -2.35 16.60
C MET A 113 9.93 -3.79 16.66
N LYS A 114 10.38 -4.62 15.71
CA LYS A 114 10.03 -6.04 15.64
C LYS A 114 10.72 -6.74 16.82
N ILE A 115 10.04 -6.80 17.95
CA ILE A 115 10.54 -7.48 19.15
C ILE A 115 10.63 -8.97 18.83
N VAL A 116 11.86 -9.49 18.78
CA VAL A 116 12.12 -10.92 18.61
C VAL A 116 12.08 -11.59 19.98
N ASP A 117 11.08 -12.43 20.22
CA ASP A 117 10.94 -13.19 21.45
C ASP A 117 11.81 -14.46 21.42
N MET A 118 12.81 -14.52 22.30
CA MET A 118 13.69 -15.68 22.49
C MET A 118 13.24 -16.62 23.62
N THR A 119 12.12 -16.34 24.28
CA THR A 119 11.71 -17.03 25.53
C THR A 119 10.77 -18.23 25.32
N GLU A 120 10.36 -18.53 24.08
CA GLU A 120 9.44 -19.62 23.70
C GLU A 120 8.20 -19.73 24.62
N ALA A 121 7.80 -18.63 25.26
CA ALA A 121 6.83 -18.64 26.35
C ALA A 121 5.45 -19.15 25.89
N GLU A 122 5.07 -18.81 24.65
CA GLU A 122 3.83 -19.26 24.02
C GLU A 122 3.83 -20.78 23.76
N GLN A 123 4.95 -21.35 23.31
CA GLN A 123 5.07 -22.80 23.08
C GLN A 123 5.00 -23.57 24.41
N ALA A 124 5.65 -23.07 25.46
CA ALA A 124 5.58 -23.67 26.79
C ALA A 124 4.16 -23.58 27.39
N ALA A 125 3.46 -22.46 27.20
CA ALA A 125 2.06 -22.31 27.62
C ALA A 125 1.13 -23.27 26.85
N PHE A 126 1.34 -23.42 25.54
CA PHE A 126 0.60 -24.36 24.70
C PHE A 126 0.79 -25.80 25.17
N ARG A 127 2.03 -26.24 25.42
CA ARG A 127 2.34 -27.59 25.93
C ARG A 127 1.67 -27.86 27.28
N ARG A 128 1.69 -26.89 28.20
CA ARG A 128 0.97 -26.99 29.49
C ARG A 128 -0.54 -27.15 29.28
N LYS A 129 -1.14 -26.39 28.36
CA LYS A 129 -2.58 -26.45 28.05
C LYS A 129 -2.97 -27.81 27.45
N VAL A 130 -2.17 -28.34 26.52
CA VAL A 130 -2.37 -29.67 25.92
C VAL A 130 -2.29 -30.74 27.00
N TYR A 131 -1.25 -30.72 27.83
CA TYR A 131 -1.06 -31.68 28.91
C TYR A 131 -2.25 -31.69 29.89
N LEU A 132 -2.68 -30.52 30.36
CA LEU A 132 -3.83 -30.40 31.27
C LEU A 132 -5.15 -30.84 30.63
N THR A 133 -5.34 -30.62 29.33
CA THR A 133 -6.54 -31.06 28.61
C THR A 133 -6.60 -32.57 28.49
N ILE A 134 -5.46 -33.23 28.26
CA ILE A 134 -5.36 -34.68 28.26
C ILE A 134 -5.60 -35.22 29.69
N GLN A 135 -4.97 -34.63 30.70
CA GLN A 135 -5.09 -35.07 32.10
C GLN A 135 -6.48 -34.88 32.70
N SER A 136 -7.24 -33.87 32.24
CA SER A 136 -8.60 -33.58 32.70
C SER A 136 -9.70 -34.29 31.88
N SER A 137 -9.33 -35.16 30.95
CA SER A 137 -10.27 -35.96 30.14
C SER A 137 -10.34 -37.39 30.66
N LEU A 138 -11.52 -37.98 30.61
CA LEU A 138 -11.73 -39.35 31.14
C LEU A 138 -11.37 -40.41 30.09
N ASP A 139 -11.65 -40.13 28.82
CA ASP A 139 -11.42 -41.03 27.71
C ASP A 139 -10.69 -40.35 26.54
N PHE A 140 -10.02 -41.15 25.70
CA PHE A 140 -9.22 -40.64 24.58
C PHE A 140 -10.08 -39.90 23.54
N GLN A 141 -11.34 -40.30 23.35
CA GLN A 141 -12.27 -39.61 22.45
C GLN A 141 -12.63 -38.20 22.96
N GLU A 142 -12.79 -38.06 24.27
CA GLU A 142 -13.08 -36.77 24.91
C GLU A 142 -11.87 -35.82 24.84
N ALA A 143 -10.67 -36.36 25.06
CA ALA A 143 -9.42 -35.61 24.91
C ALA A 143 -9.24 -35.09 23.48
N ALA A 144 -9.46 -35.95 22.47
CA ALA A 144 -9.39 -35.57 21.06
C ALA A 144 -10.41 -34.47 20.71
N HIS A 145 -11.66 -34.62 21.16
CA HIS A 145 -12.71 -33.62 20.92
C HIS A 145 -12.39 -32.26 21.56
N LYS A 146 -11.88 -32.24 22.81
CA LYS A 146 -11.48 -31.00 23.50
C LYS A 146 -10.28 -30.34 22.85
N LEU A 147 -9.30 -31.12 22.39
CA LEU A 147 -8.17 -30.60 21.62
C LEU A 147 -8.69 -29.90 20.37
N ILE A 148 -9.51 -30.60 19.55
CA ILE A 148 -10.02 -30.11 18.26
C ILE A 148 -10.80 -28.81 18.43
N LYS A 149 -11.60 -28.72 19.48
CA LYS A 149 -12.48 -27.58 19.71
C LYS A 149 -11.80 -26.36 20.35
N ASN A 150 -10.81 -26.55 21.23
CA ASN A 150 -10.34 -25.47 22.12
C ASN A 150 -8.87 -25.06 21.92
N ILE A 151 -8.08 -25.83 21.17
CA ILE A 151 -6.61 -25.68 21.14
C ILE A 151 -6.09 -25.36 19.73
N TYR A 152 -6.82 -25.70 18.66
CA TYR A 152 -6.34 -25.44 17.30
C TYR A 152 -6.59 -24.00 16.87
N LYS A 153 -5.50 -23.23 16.75
CA LYS A 153 -5.40 -22.08 15.85
C LYS A 153 -4.63 -22.54 14.61
N PRO A 154 -5.08 -22.21 13.38
CA PRO A 154 -4.34 -22.57 12.17
C PRO A 154 -2.94 -21.92 12.22
N GLY A 155 -1.89 -22.74 12.11
CA GLY A 155 -0.48 -22.29 12.09
C GLY A 155 0.45 -22.88 13.17
N ILE A 156 -0.10 -23.47 14.25
CA ILE A 156 0.71 -24.05 15.35
C ILE A 156 1.04 -25.54 15.10
N GLU A 157 0.41 -26.15 14.09
CA GLU A 157 0.37 -27.60 13.87
C GLU A 157 1.71 -28.20 13.44
N VAL A 158 2.52 -27.42 12.70
CA VAL A 158 3.66 -27.96 11.94
C VAL A 158 4.97 -28.02 12.73
N SER A 159 5.09 -27.28 13.84
CA SER A 159 6.32 -27.27 14.67
C SER A 159 6.37 -28.39 15.71
N SER A 160 5.37 -29.28 15.74
CA SER A 160 5.22 -30.32 16.76
C SER A 160 5.75 -31.71 16.35
N PHE A 161 6.37 -31.84 15.16
CA PHE A 161 6.84 -33.13 14.63
C PHE A 161 8.35 -33.24 14.36
N PHE A 162 9.17 -32.26 14.76
CA PHE A 162 10.63 -32.40 14.79
C PHE A 162 11.23 -31.75 16.04
#